data_AF-A0A9Q7E9J6-F1
#
_entry.id   AF-A0A9Q7E9J6-F1
#
_cell.length_a   1.000
_cell.length_b   1.000
_cell.length_c   1.000
_cell.angle_alpha   90.00
_cell.angle_beta   90.00
_cell.angle_gamma   90.00
#
_symmetry.space_group_name_H-M   'P 1'
#
loop_
_entity.id
_entity.type
_entity.pdbx_description
1 polymer ?
#
loop_
_entity_poly.entity_id
_entity_poly.type
_entity_poly.pdbx_seq_one_letter_code
_entity_poly.pdbx_strand_id
1 'polypeptide(L)'
;MKRIKRILLIATLALTSTVFAQGNVKTITNQFSTLFNTSSNYQNFKIVDKQSLLDLQHNVEDSLRQYKTTVTANQALIDQHKQDLATATQKLATAEQELKTSLAKEEHFEFLGIAANKNTIQTIILALFAFMFVLVALFYYRFKRCHVDTKNALLKLKETDEELEEFRKSSLEREQKIRRQLQDEINKNKVD
;
A
#
# COMPACT_ATOMS: atom_id res chain seq x y z
N MET A 1 -32.01 24.80 32.07
CA MET A 1 -32.86 23.57 32.02
C MET A 1 -34.35 23.82 31.72
N LYS A 2 -35.02 24.85 32.29
CA LYS A 2 -36.47 25.08 32.05
C LYS A 2 -36.85 25.43 30.60
N ARG A 3 -36.00 26.13 29.84
CA ARG A 3 -36.26 26.47 28.43
C ARG A 3 -36.10 25.28 27.47
N ILE A 4 -35.13 24.41 27.73
CA ILE A 4 -34.90 23.16 26.97
C ILE A 4 -36.09 22.20 27.14
N LYS A 5 -36.64 22.07 28.36
CA LYS A 5 -37.85 21.26 28.60
C LYS A 5 -39.09 21.79 27.87
N ARG A 6 -39.23 23.10 27.70
CA ARG A 6 -40.35 23.71 26.95
C ARG A 6 -40.22 23.47 25.43
N ILE A 7 -39.00 23.56 24.90
CA ILE A 7 -38.73 23.25 23.48
C ILE A 7 -38.98 21.77 23.21
N LEU A 8 -38.55 20.88 24.11
CA LEU A 8 -38.82 19.44 24.00
C LEU A 8 -40.32 19.12 24.04
N LEU A 9 -41.10 19.81 24.88
CA LEU A 9 -42.54 19.60 25.02
C LEU A 9 -43.34 20.08 23.79
N ILE A 10 -42.88 21.16 23.15
CA ILE A 10 -43.46 21.65 21.88
C ILE A 10 -43.10 20.71 20.72
N ALA A 11 -41.87 20.18 20.70
CA ALA A 11 -41.44 19.21 19.70
C ALA A 11 -42.20 17.87 19.81
N THR A 12 -42.52 17.42 21.03
CA THR A 12 -43.35 16.21 21.23
C THR A 12 -44.81 16.40 20.82
N LEU A 13 -45.34 17.63 20.91
CA LEU A 13 -46.73 17.92 20.51
C LEU A 13 -46.89 18.01 18.99
N ALA A 14 -45.82 18.35 18.26
CA ALA A 14 -45.81 18.39 16.79
C ALA A 14 -45.72 16.99 16.14
N LEU A 15 -45.27 15.97 16.88
CA LEU A 15 -45.18 14.59 16.34
C LEU A 15 -46.51 13.82 16.38
N THR A 16 -47.52 14.26 17.14
CA THR A 16 -48.77 13.50 17.33
C THR A 16 -49.89 13.82 16.34
N SER A 17 -49.67 14.71 15.37
CA SER A 17 -50.69 15.12 14.39
C SER A 17 -50.55 14.44 13.03
N THR A 18 -50.38 13.12 12.99
CA THR A 18 -50.68 12.32 11.78
C THR A 18 -52.02 11.61 11.99
N VAL A 19 -53.10 12.31 11.69
CA VAL A 19 -54.43 11.71 11.59
C VAL A 19 -54.42 10.78 10.38
N PHE A 20 -54.49 9.48 10.62
CA PHE A 20 -54.79 8.50 9.57
C PHE A 20 -56.26 8.63 9.21
N ALA A 21 -56.55 9.29 8.10
CA ALA A 21 -57.85 9.17 7.44
C ALA A 21 -57.98 7.75 6.89
N GLN A 22 -58.58 6.84 7.65
CA GLN A 22 -59.03 5.54 7.14
C GLN A 22 -60.24 5.78 6.23
N GLY A 23 -59.96 6.19 4.99
CA GLY A 23 -60.93 6.11 3.91
C GLY A 23 -61.29 4.64 3.73
N ASN A 24 -62.57 4.31 3.87
CA ASN A 24 -63.10 2.97 3.71
C ASN A 24 -62.75 2.45 2.31
N VAL A 25 -61.69 1.63 2.22
CA VAL A 25 -61.18 1.12 0.94
C VAL A 25 -62.22 0.16 0.39
N LYS A 26 -63.03 0.63 -0.57
CA LYS A 26 -64.00 -0.19 -1.28
C LYS A 26 -63.27 -1.11 -2.25
N THR A 27 -62.77 -2.25 -1.76
CA THR A 27 -62.20 -3.27 -2.63
C THR A 27 -63.25 -3.77 -3.63
N ILE A 28 -62.84 -4.19 -4.82
CA ILE A 28 -63.73 -4.74 -5.85
C ILE A 28 -64.64 -5.84 -5.26
N THR A 29 -64.08 -6.71 -4.41
CA THR A 29 -64.81 -7.76 -3.69
C THR A 29 -65.91 -7.19 -2.80
N ASN A 30 -65.63 -6.10 -2.08
CA ASN A 30 -66.61 -5.46 -1.21
C ASN A 30 -67.71 -4.78 -2.04
N GLN A 31 -67.33 -4.11 -3.15
CA GLN A 31 -68.29 -3.53 -4.10
C GLN A 31 -69.20 -4.60 -4.71
N PHE A 32 -68.64 -5.74 -5.13
CA PHE A 32 -69.39 -6.87 -5.66
C PHE A 32 -70.37 -7.45 -4.63
N SER A 33 -69.91 -7.65 -3.39
CA SER A 33 -70.74 -8.17 -2.30
C SER A 33 -71.87 -7.19 -1.94
N THR A 34 -71.59 -5.88 -1.89
CA THR A 34 -72.63 -4.87 -1.65
C THR A 34 -73.67 -4.86 -2.76
N LEU A 35 -73.25 -5.00 -4.02
CA LEU A 35 -74.11 -4.99 -5.18
C LEU A 35 -74.97 -6.27 -5.25
N PHE A 36 -74.40 -7.41 -4.86
CA PHE A 36 -75.11 -8.67 -4.69
C PHE A 36 -76.10 -8.65 -3.52
N ASN A 37 -75.81 -7.97 -2.41
CA ASN A 37 -76.69 -7.94 -1.23
C ASN A 37 -77.82 -6.90 -1.35
N THR A 38 -77.58 -5.79 -2.06
CA THR A 38 -78.55 -4.68 -2.22
C THR A 38 -79.56 -4.94 -3.35
N SER A 39 -79.25 -5.86 -4.26
CA SER A 39 -80.10 -6.19 -5.41
C SER A 39 -81.32 -7.02 -5.00
N SER A 40 -82.49 -6.68 -5.57
CA SER A 40 -83.76 -7.36 -5.32
C SER A 40 -83.82 -8.73 -6.01
N ASN A 41 -84.48 -9.72 -5.42
CA ASN A 41 -84.68 -11.02 -6.06
C ASN A 41 -86.01 -11.09 -6.82
N TYR A 42 -86.00 -11.71 -7.99
CA TYR A 42 -87.19 -12.10 -8.75
C TYR A 42 -87.04 -13.54 -9.23
N GLN A 43 -87.85 -14.45 -8.67
CA GLN A 43 -87.71 -15.89 -8.87
C GLN A 43 -86.27 -16.35 -8.55
N ASN A 44 -85.59 -16.94 -9.54
CA ASN A 44 -84.19 -17.39 -9.43
C ASN A 44 -83.18 -16.33 -9.95
N PHE A 45 -83.63 -15.10 -10.23
CA PHE A 45 -82.80 -14.03 -10.80
C PHE A 45 -82.64 -12.87 -9.82
N LYS A 46 -81.48 -12.20 -9.89
CA LYS A 46 -81.18 -11.00 -9.11
C LYS A 46 -81.34 -9.76 -9.99
N ILE A 47 -82.19 -8.82 -9.58
CA ILE A 47 -82.42 -7.54 -10.25
C ILE A 47 -81.42 -6.53 -9.72
N VAL A 48 -80.52 -6.12 -10.60
CA VAL A 48 -79.43 -5.19 -10.30
C VAL A 48 -79.69 -3.88 -11.02
N ASP A 49 -79.45 -2.76 -10.34
CA ASP A 49 -79.48 -1.44 -10.96
C ASP A 49 -78.38 -1.29 -12.02
N LYS A 50 -78.75 -0.75 -13.19
CA LYS A 50 -77.82 -0.61 -14.32
C LYS A 50 -76.66 0.33 -14.01
N GLN A 51 -76.89 1.43 -13.29
CA GLN A 51 -75.83 2.39 -12.96
C GLN A 51 -74.81 1.75 -12.01
N SER A 52 -75.30 1.04 -10.98
CA SER A 52 -74.43 0.34 -10.03
C SER A 52 -73.55 -0.71 -10.72
N LEU A 53 -74.08 -1.43 -11.72
CA LEU A 53 -73.32 -2.40 -12.51
C LEU A 53 -72.24 -1.71 -13.38
N LEU A 54 -72.58 -0.58 -14.00
CA LEU A 54 -71.64 0.23 -14.79
C LEU A 54 -70.53 0.82 -13.92
N ASP A 55 -70.86 1.31 -12.71
CA ASP A 55 -69.88 1.82 -11.76
C ASP A 55 -68.90 0.72 -11.32
N LEU A 56 -69.40 -0.49 -11.05
CA LEU A 56 -68.55 -1.64 -10.74
C LEU A 56 -67.64 -1.98 -11.93
N GLN A 57 -68.17 -1.98 -13.15
CA GLN A 57 -67.38 -2.22 -14.37
C GLN A 57 -66.25 -1.20 -14.51
N HIS A 58 -66.56 0.09 -14.34
CA HIS A 58 -65.57 1.18 -14.39
C HIS A 58 -64.48 1.00 -13.32
N ASN A 59 -64.85 0.71 -12.08
CA ASN A 59 -63.90 0.52 -10.98
C ASN A 59 -63.00 -0.70 -11.19
N VAL A 60 -63.53 -1.79 -11.76
CA VAL A 60 -62.76 -2.97 -12.16
C VAL A 60 -61.77 -2.62 -13.26
N GLU A 61 -62.21 -1.88 -14.28
CA GLU A 61 -61.35 -1.45 -15.39
C GLU A 61 -60.22 -0.52 -14.91
N ASP A 62 -60.52 0.44 -14.06
CA ASP A 62 -59.53 1.33 -13.45
C ASP A 62 -58.48 0.56 -12.63
N SER A 63 -58.94 -0.40 -11.82
CA SER A 63 -58.05 -1.25 -11.02
C SER A 63 -57.12 -2.09 -11.91
N LEU A 64 -57.66 -2.64 -13.01
CA LEU A 64 -56.88 -3.37 -14.02
C LEU A 64 -55.87 -2.48 -14.75
N ARG A 65 -56.26 -1.25 -15.11
CA ARG A 65 -55.35 -0.26 -15.72
C ARG A 65 -54.23 0.13 -14.77
N GLN A 66 -54.54 0.35 -13.49
CA GLN A 66 -53.55 0.64 -12.45
C GLN A 66 -52.58 -0.52 -12.26
N TYR A 67 -53.09 -1.75 -12.20
CA TYR A 67 -52.25 -2.96 -12.14
C TYR A 67 -51.34 -3.08 -13.35
N LYS A 68 -51.88 -2.91 -14.57
CA LYS A 68 -51.09 -2.97 -15.81
C LYS A 68 -49.99 -1.91 -15.85
N THR A 69 -50.31 -0.69 -15.38
CA THR A 69 -49.35 0.42 -15.29
C THR A 69 -48.24 0.11 -14.30
N THR A 70 -48.59 -0.43 -13.12
CA THR A 70 -47.63 -0.83 -12.08
C THR A 70 -46.74 -1.97 -12.55
N VAL A 71 -47.30 -2.97 -13.25
CA VAL A 71 -46.52 -4.07 -13.84
C VAL A 71 -45.53 -3.53 -14.87
N THR A 72 -45.97 -2.61 -15.73
CA THR A 72 -45.10 -1.99 -16.73
C THR A 72 -43.98 -1.17 -16.07
N ALA A 73 -44.30 -0.39 -15.04
CA ALA A 73 -43.33 0.39 -14.28
C ALA A 73 -42.32 -0.50 -13.55
N ASN A 74 -42.79 -1.59 -12.91
CA ASN A 74 -41.92 -2.56 -12.26
C ASN A 74 -41.01 -3.28 -13.25
N GLN A 75 -41.51 -3.61 -14.44
CA GLN A 75 -40.69 -4.21 -15.50
C GLN A 75 -39.58 -3.24 -15.95
N ALA A 76 -39.90 -1.96 -16.12
CA ALA A 76 -38.91 -0.93 -16.44
C ALA A 76 -37.84 -0.79 -15.33
N LEU A 77 -38.24 -0.84 -14.06
CA LEU A 77 -37.31 -0.85 -12.92
C LEU A 77 -36.43 -2.10 -12.90
N ILE A 78 -36.98 -3.27 -13.19
CA ILE A 78 -36.21 -4.53 -13.29
C ILE A 78 -35.16 -4.41 -14.39
N ASP A 79 -35.52 -3.87 -15.55
CA ASP A 79 -34.60 -3.73 -16.68
C ASP A 79 -33.52 -2.68 -16.38
N GLN A 80 -33.86 -1.58 -15.70
CA GLN A 80 -32.89 -0.62 -15.17
C GLN A 80 -31.92 -1.27 -14.18
N HIS A 81 -32.42 -2.02 -13.20
CA HIS A 81 -31.57 -2.71 -12.22
C HIS A 81 -30.65 -3.74 -12.86
N LYS A 82 -31.10 -4.45 -13.92
CA LYS A 82 -30.23 -5.34 -14.69
C LYS A 82 -29.09 -4.58 -15.37
N GLN A 83 -29.38 -3.41 -15.93
CA GLN A 83 -28.36 -2.56 -16.56
C GLN A 83 -27.36 -2.00 -15.54
N ASP A 84 -27.83 -1.59 -14.37
CA ASP A 84 -26.97 -1.15 -13.27
C ASP A 84 -26.08 -2.29 -12.77
N LEU A 85 -26.62 -3.50 -12.66
CA LEU A 85 -25.88 -4.70 -12.23
C LEU A 85 -24.83 -5.10 -13.27
N ALA A 86 -25.15 -5.03 -14.56
CA ALA A 86 -24.19 -5.24 -15.64
C ALA A 86 -23.05 -4.20 -15.60
N THR A 87 -23.40 -2.93 -15.34
CA THR A 87 -22.41 -1.85 -15.21
C THR A 87 -21.52 -2.03 -13.97
N ALA A 88 -22.12 -2.39 -12.84
CA ALA A 88 -21.39 -2.62 -11.58
C ALA A 88 -20.45 -3.83 -11.68
N THR A 89 -20.90 -4.92 -12.29
CA THR A 89 -20.07 -6.12 -12.53
C THR A 89 -18.92 -5.82 -13.49
N GLN A 90 -19.16 -5.04 -14.55
CA GLN A 90 -18.09 -4.58 -15.44
C GLN A 90 -17.06 -3.72 -14.69
N LYS A 91 -17.52 -2.75 -13.88
CA LYS A 91 -16.63 -1.91 -13.05
C LYS A 91 -15.82 -2.73 -12.04
N LEU A 92 -16.42 -3.76 -11.46
CA LEU A 92 -15.74 -4.66 -10.54
C LEU A 92 -14.65 -5.45 -11.27
N ALA A 93 -14.97 -6.01 -12.43
CA ALA A 93 -14.00 -6.73 -13.25
C ALA A 93 -12.83 -5.84 -13.69
N THR A 94 -13.09 -4.59 -14.08
CA THR A 94 -12.03 -3.63 -14.41
C THR A 94 -11.19 -3.27 -13.20
N ALA A 95 -11.80 -3.04 -12.03
CA ALA A 95 -11.08 -2.72 -10.81
C ALA A 95 -10.20 -3.90 -10.34
N GLU A 96 -10.68 -5.14 -10.44
CA GLU A 96 -9.88 -6.33 -10.17
C GLU A 96 -8.70 -6.49 -11.13
N GLN A 97 -8.91 -6.19 -12.41
CA GLN A 97 -7.84 -6.21 -13.41
C GLN A 97 -6.80 -5.11 -13.13
N GLU A 98 -7.25 -3.90 -12.82
CA GLU A 98 -6.39 -2.78 -12.44
C GLU A 98 -5.58 -3.11 -11.18
N LEU A 99 -6.22 -3.68 -10.15
CA LEU A 99 -5.55 -4.13 -8.93
C LEU A 99 -4.46 -5.17 -9.26
N LYS A 100 -4.77 -6.19 -10.07
CA LYS A 100 -3.78 -7.19 -10.51
C LYS A 100 -2.62 -6.56 -11.27
N THR A 101 -2.90 -5.62 -12.18
CA THR A 101 -1.83 -4.92 -12.91
C THR A 101 -1.00 -4.00 -12.02
N SER A 102 -1.59 -3.34 -11.02
CA SER A 102 -0.85 -2.51 -10.06
C SER A 102 0.01 -3.37 -9.14
N LEU A 103 -0.50 -4.52 -8.67
CA LEU A 103 0.31 -5.48 -7.91
C LEU A 103 1.49 -6.01 -8.74
N ALA A 104 1.25 -6.37 -10.00
CA ALA A 104 2.33 -6.78 -10.90
C ALA A 104 3.35 -5.65 -11.14
N LYS A 105 2.90 -4.40 -11.28
CA LYS A 105 3.79 -3.23 -11.42
C LYS A 105 4.57 -2.93 -10.14
N GLU A 106 3.98 -3.08 -8.96
CA GLU A 106 4.70 -2.89 -7.69
C GLU A 106 5.77 -3.96 -7.44
N GLU A 107 5.57 -5.18 -7.95
CA GLU A 107 6.58 -6.23 -7.90
C GLU A 107 7.78 -5.96 -8.83
N HIS A 108 7.59 -5.15 -9.88
CA HIS A 108 8.59 -4.81 -10.88
C HIS A 108 9.08 -3.36 -10.71
N PHE A 109 10.21 -3.19 -10.04
CA PHE A 109 10.89 -1.89 -10.02
C PHE A 109 11.84 -1.84 -11.22
N GLU A 110 11.68 -0.86 -12.11
CA GLU A 110 12.63 -0.61 -13.19
C GLU A 110 13.89 0.03 -12.59
N PHE A 111 14.97 -0.75 -12.50
CA PHE A 111 16.28 -0.25 -12.14
C PHE A 111 17.21 -0.47 -13.34
N LEU A 112 17.76 0.62 -13.90
CA LEU A 112 18.62 0.60 -15.09
C LEU A 112 17.96 0.03 -16.38
N GLY A 113 16.63 0.11 -16.51
CA GLY A 113 15.89 -0.35 -17.69
C GLY A 113 15.61 -1.85 -17.72
N ILE A 114 15.89 -2.58 -16.64
CA ILE A 114 15.51 -3.98 -16.46
C ILE A 114 14.43 -4.05 -15.39
N ALA A 115 13.27 -4.62 -15.73
CA ALA A 115 12.23 -4.94 -14.78
C ALA A 115 12.67 -6.16 -13.96
N ALA A 116 12.95 -5.96 -12.67
CA ALA A 116 13.37 -7.03 -11.78
C ALA A 116 12.50 -7.05 -10.51
N ASN A 117 12.29 -8.25 -9.97
CA ASN A 117 11.50 -8.43 -8.74
C ASN A 117 12.14 -7.69 -7.57
N LYS A 118 11.31 -7.11 -6.70
CA LYS A 118 11.74 -6.37 -5.49
C LYS A 118 12.78 -7.10 -4.64
N ASN A 119 12.63 -8.41 -4.47
CA ASN A 119 13.58 -9.24 -3.71
C ASN A 119 14.96 -9.35 -4.40
N THR A 120 14.96 -9.43 -5.74
CA THR A 120 16.20 -9.48 -6.53
C THR A 120 16.99 -8.19 -6.40
N ILE A 121 16.32 -7.03 -6.48
CA ILE A 121 16.99 -5.73 -6.32
C ILE A 121 17.52 -5.56 -4.90
N GLN A 122 16.74 -5.91 -3.87
CA GLN A 122 17.21 -5.87 -2.49
C GLN A 122 18.45 -6.74 -2.29
N THR A 123 18.48 -7.92 -2.91
CA THR A 123 19.64 -8.82 -2.84
C THR A 123 20.86 -8.25 -3.57
N ILE A 124 20.68 -7.65 -4.76
CA ILE A 124 21.77 -7.03 -5.53
C ILE A 124 22.35 -5.83 -4.77
N ILE A 125 21.52 -4.96 -4.20
CA ILE A 125 21.97 -3.81 -3.41
C ILE A 125 22.74 -4.29 -2.18
N LEU A 126 22.22 -5.28 -1.46
CA LEU A 126 22.90 -5.86 -0.31
C LEU A 126 24.24 -6.51 -0.71
N ALA A 127 24.29 -7.24 -1.82
CA ALA A 127 25.51 -7.84 -2.35
C ALA A 127 26.55 -6.77 -2.73
N LEU A 128 26.12 -5.65 -3.31
CA LEU A 128 27.01 -4.53 -3.62
C LEU A 128 27.60 -3.90 -2.35
N PHE A 129 26.77 -3.68 -1.32
CA PHE A 129 27.25 -3.20 -0.02
C PHE A 129 28.24 -4.19 0.63
N ALA A 130 27.94 -5.49 0.60
CA ALA A 130 28.81 -6.53 1.12
C ALA A 130 30.15 -6.57 0.37
N PHE A 131 30.12 -6.48 -0.96
CA PHE A 131 31.31 -6.44 -1.80
C PHE A 131 32.20 -5.24 -1.48
N MET A 132 31.61 -4.05 -1.34
CA MET A 132 32.34 -2.85 -0.92
C MET A 132 32.97 -3.03 0.47
N PHE A 133 32.25 -3.63 1.41
CA PHE A 133 32.76 -3.88 2.76
C PHE A 133 33.98 -4.82 2.74
N VAL A 134 33.93 -5.87 1.92
CA VAL A 134 35.06 -6.81 1.73
C VAL A 134 36.27 -6.10 1.13
N LEU A 135 36.07 -5.25 0.11
CA LEU A 135 37.14 -4.46 -0.49
C LEU A 135 37.83 -3.54 0.53
N VAL A 136 37.04 -2.83 1.34
CA VAL A 136 37.56 -1.96 2.40
C VAL A 136 38.34 -2.76 3.43
N ALA A 137 37.83 -3.92 3.87
CA ALA A 137 38.52 -4.79 4.80
C ALA A 137 39.86 -5.30 4.23
N LEU A 138 39.90 -5.68 2.95
CA LEU A 138 41.12 -6.10 2.27
C LEU A 138 42.15 -4.97 2.18
N PHE A 139 41.72 -3.76 1.81
CA PHE A 139 42.61 -2.59 1.76
C PHE A 139 43.15 -2.25 3.15
N TYR A 140 42.30 -2.26 4.16
CA TYR A 140 42.73 -2.00 5.54
C TYR A 140 43.79 -3.02 6.00
N TYR A 141 43.56 -4.31 5.74
CA TYR A 141 44.51 -5.36 6.08
C TYR A 141 45.85 -5.20 5.34
N ARG A 142 45.81 -4.94 4.03
CA ARG A 142 47.01 -4.69 3.22
C ARG A 142 47.76 -3.45 3.67
N PHE A 143 47.05 -2.37 3.99
CA PHE A 143 47.64 -1.12 4.47
C PHE A 143 48.35 -1.32 5.80
N LYS A 144 47.73 -2.03 6.75
CA LYS A 144 48.35 -2.33 8.05
C LYS A 144 49.64 -3.15 7.89
N ARG A 145 49.64 -4.16 7.02
CA ARG A 145 50.84 -4.96 6.75
C ARG A 145 51.96 -4.12 6.14
N CYS A 146 51.64 -3.33 5.11
CA CYS A 146 52.60 -2.46 4.45
C CYS A 146 53.22 -1.44 5.43
N HIS A 147 52.40 -0.89 6.32
CA HIS A 147 52.86 0.05 7.34
C HIS A 147 53.87 -0.59 8.32
N VAL A 148 53.61 -1.83 8.77
CA VAL A 148 54.53 -2.57 9.64
C VAL A 148 55.83 -2.90 8.91
N ASP A 149 55.74 -3.39 7.67
CA ASP A 149 56.91 -3.75 6.86
C ASP A 149 57.79 -2.51 6.60
N THR A 150 57.17 -1.36 6.29
CA THR A 150 57.88 -0.09 6.08
C THR A 150 58.57 0.39 7.36
N LYS A 151 57.90 0.29 8.51
CA LYS A 151 58.48 0.64 9.81
C LYS A 151 59.68 -0.25 10.15
N ASN A 152 59.56 -1.55 9.91
CA ASN A 152 60.64 -2.51 10.13
C ASN A 152 61.83 -2.26 9.19
N ALA A 153 61.57 -1.94 7.92
CA ALA A 153 62.62 -1.58 6.97
C ALA A 153 63.36 -0.30 7.40
N LEU A 154 62.63 0.70 7.89
CA LEU A 154 63.21 1.95 8.39
C LEU A 154 64.05 1.73 9.66
N LEU A 155 63.61 0.84 10.57
CA LEU A 155 64.41 0.45 11.73
C LEU A 155 65.69 -0.27 11.32
N LYS A 156 65.61 -1.26 10.43
CA LYS A 156 66.79 -1.97 9.91
C LYS A 156 67.77 -1.03 9.21
N LEU A 157 67.27 -0.08 8.44
CA LEU A 157 68.11 0.93 7.79
C LEU A 157 68.89 1.73 8.84
N LYS A 158 68.20 2.17 9.90
CA LYS A 158 68.83 2.90 11.00
C LYS A 158 69.88 2.07 11.73
N GLU A 159 69.58 0.80 12.03
CA GLU A 159 70.54 -0.13 12.65
C GLU A 159 71.78 -0.32 11.75
N THR A 160 71.61 -0.51 10.44
CA THR A 160 72.74 -0.67 9.52
C THR A 160 73.57 0.60 9.36
N ASP A 161 72.94 1.78 9.41
CA ASP A 161 73.65 3.06 9.37
C ASP A 161 74.48 3.26 10.64
N GLU A 162 73.93 2.94 11.82
CA GLU A 162 74.64 2.98 13.10
C GLU A 162 75.84 2.00 13.12
N GLU A 163 75.66 0.75 12.67
CA GLU A 163 76.75 -0.23 12.55
C GLU A 163 77.84 0.23 11.57
N LEU A 164 77.45 0.87 10.47
CA LEU A 164 78.39 1.36 9.47
C LEU A 164 79.18 2.58 9.96
N GLU A 165 78.56 3.47 10.74
CA GLU A 165 79.25 4.55 11.44
C GLU A 165 80.24 4.01 12.48
N GLU A 166 79.84 3.02 13.28
CA GLU A 166 80.72 2.38 14.26
C GLU A 166 81.90 1.67 13.57
N PHE A 167 81.65 0.95 12.47
CA PHE A 167 82.70 0.31 11.67
C PHE A 167 83.69 1.33 11.08
N ARG A 168 83.19 2.47 10.56
CA ARG A 168 84.03 3.57 10.07
C ARG A 168 84.89 4.16 11.18
N LYS A 169 84.31 4.40 12.36
CA LYS A 169 85.04 4.91 13.52
C LYS A 169 86.12 3.94 13.97
N SER A 170 85.80 2.66 14.13
CA SER A 170 86.78 1.63 14.53
C SER A 170 87.89 1.47 13.48
N SER A 171 87.57 1.49 12.20
CA SER A 171 88.56 1.40 11.11
C SER A 171 89.53 2.58 11.12
N LEU A 172 89.01 3.80 11.34
CA LEU A 172 89.82 5.01 11.45
C LEU A 172 90.71 4.97 12.70
N GLU A 173 90.18 4.54 13.86
CA GLU A 173 90.98 4.34 15.07
C GLU A 173 92.11 3.31 14.89
N ARG A 174 91.84 2.21 14.18
CA ARG A 174 92.87 1.20 13.83
C ARG A 174 93.93 1.80 12.92
N GLU A 175 93.53 2.54 11.89
CA GLU A 175 94.48 3.17 10.97
C GLU A 175 95.35 4.21 11.70
N GLN A 176 94.76 5.04 12.56
CA GLN A 176 95.49 5.99 13.39
C GLN A 176 96.49 5.28 14.31
N LYS A 177 96.10 4.17 14.94
CA LYS A 177 96.98 3.38 15.80
C LYS A 177 98.15 2.77 15.02
N ILE A 178 97.89 2.21 13.83
CA ILE A 178 98.92 1.65 12.95
C ILE A 178 99.89 2.75 12.50
N ARG A 179 99.39 3.93 12.10
CA ARG A 179 100.24 5.07 11.71
C ARG A 179 101.12 5.55 12.86
N ARG A 180 100.59 5.61 14.09
CA ARG A 180 101.38 5.94 15.30
C ARG A 180 102.48 4.91 15.54
N GLN A 181 102.13 3.62 15.52
CA GLN A 181 103.11 2.54 15.66
C GLN A 181 104.20 2.59 14.58
N LEU A 182 103.84 2.82 13.32
CA LEU A 182 104.80 2.95 12.22
C LEU A 182 105.75 4.13 12.44
N GLN A 183 105.23 5.27 12.89
CA GLN A 183 106.05 6.44 13.19
C GLN A 183 107.01 6.19 14.36
N ASP A 184 106.55 5.49 15.40
CA ASP A 184 107.37 5.10 16.54
C ASP A 184 108.51 4.15 16.11
N GLU A 185 108.22 3.17 15.24
CA GLU A 185 109.25 2.29 14.65
C GLU A 185 110.25 3.05 13.77
N ILE A 186 109.80 4.01 12.94
CA ILE A 186 110.69 4.86 12.13
C ILE A 186 111.59 5.73 13.01
N ASN A 187 111.03 6.33 14.06
CA ASN A 187 111.78 7.20 14.96
C ASN A 187 112.83 6.40 15.75
N LYS A 188 112.49 5.17 16.17
CA LYS A 188 113.41 4.27 16.85
C LYS A 188 114.61 3.88 15.96
N ASN A 189 114.36 3.61 14.67
CA ASN A 189 115.40 3.22 13.70
C ASN A 189 116.31 4.37 13.22
N LYS A 190 116.08 5.62 13.66
CA LYS A 190 116.92 6.80 13.33
C LYS A 190 117.89 7.19 14.45
N VAL A 191 117.74 6.61 15.64
CA VAL A 191 118.54 6.93 16.84
C VAL A 191 119.72 5.96 17.02
N ASP A 192 119.71 4.83 16.32
CA ASP A 192 120.86 3.93 16.10
C ASP A 192 121.63 4.34 14.83
#